data_AF-A0A2N0XB34-F1
#
_entry.id   AF-A0A2N0XB34-F1
#
_cell.length_a   1.000
_cell.length_b   1.000
_cell.length_c   1.000
_cell.angle_alpha   90.00
_cell.angle_beta   90.00
_cell.angle_gamma   90.00
#
_symmetry.space_group_name_H-M   'P 1'
#
loop_
_entity.id
_entity.type
_entity.pdbx_description
1 polymer ?
#
loop_
_entity_poly.entity_id
_entity_poly.type
_entity_poly.pdbx_seq_one_letter_code
_entity_poly.pdbx_strand_id
1 'polypeptide(L)'
;MTEKLLQYLWNYKVFKHFDFKDIEGNSVEIIHFGKWNKDAGPDFLDAQIKTNGLILAGNIELHVRSSDWIFHNHSQDPNYQNIILHVIFQHDLEIDEHTDKKVPTIELKDYINENTLWKYERLIEGNQFIPCEKIFNKEKIPVNFHEENVLKKLEEKAIELEQHLIQHKNNFEAVLFHSLAYSFGLKVNAPIFRQIAESVDYSIINKIRQNPLQLEALFFGLSGWLNVPEDGQMKLWKREFEFIKVKFNIPDLQFHPKFLRLRPPNFPTIRLSQLADLYYQYQGLFSKIMSAKNTDELCEIFQPIKASEYWDFHFNFGTISRVHPKILSKDFIDLVILNTILPLKYAYHRYHHEEIAEEILEFYRNIPAEKNSIITSWKNLGIKITNALESQSLIYHYKNSCDEKNCLSCSIGFKLLKES
;
A
#
# COMPACT_ATOMS: atom_id res chain seq x y z
N MET A 1 -16.91 2.35 -25.16
CA MET A 1 -17.35 3.31 -24.11
C MET A 1 -17.92 2.54 -22.93
N THR A 2 -17.65 2.96 -21.70
CA THR A 2 -18.25 2.43 -20.46
C THR A 2 -18.80 3.60 -19.63
N GLU A 3 -19.80 3.37 -18.79
CA GLU A 3 -20.36 4.43 -17.91
C GLU A 3 -19.28 5.01 -16.99
N LYS A 4 -18.44 4.15 -16.41
CA LYS A 4 -17.30 4.58 -15.58
C LYS A 4 -16.36 5.55 -16.31
N LEU A 5 -16.14 5.35 -17.62
CA LEU A 5 -15.36 6.31 -18.41
C LEU A 5 -16.15 7.61 -18.62
N LEU A 6 -17.44 7.53 -18.94
CA LEU A 6 -18.29 8.71 -19.16
C LEU A 6 -18.37 9.59 -17.91
N GLN A 7 -18.61 8.99 -16.74
CA GLN A 7 -18.58 9.64 -15.43
C GLN A 7 -17.21 10.28 -15.14
N TYR A 8 -16.13 9.57 -15.47
CA TYR A 8 -14.78 10.13 -15.34
C TYR A 8 -14.58 11.36 -16.23
N LEU A 9 -14.97 11.29 -17.51
CA LEU A 9 -14.84 12.40 -18.44
C LEU A 9 -15.66 13.61 -17.97
N TRP A 10 -16.86 13.37 -17.44
CA TRP A 10 -17.71 14.40 -16.83
C TRP A 10 -17.09 15.04 -15.60
N ASN A 11 -16.73 14.23 -14.59
CA ASN A 11 -16.16 14.71 -13.32
C ASN A 11 -14.92 15.58 -13.53
N TYR A 12 -14.08 15.18 -14.48
CA TYR A 12 -12.82 15.87 -14.77
C TYR A 12 -12.87 16.84 -15.95
N LYS A 13 -14.05 17.04 -16.53
CA LYS A 13 -14.33 18.02 -17.57
C LYS A 13 -13.43 17.82 -18.81
N VAL A 14 -13.28 16.57 -19.24
CA VAL A 14 -12.44 16.18 -20.37
C VAL A 14 -13.27 16.24 -21.66
N PHE A 15 -13.50 17.46 -22.14
CA PHE A 15 -14.29 17.76 -23.34
C PHE A 15 -13.53 18.69 -24.30
N LYS A 16 -13.84 18.60 -25.60
CA LYS A 16 -13.26 19.48 -26.63
C LYS A 16 -13.70 20.95 -26.44
N HIS A 17 -14.95 21.13 -26.05
CA HIS A 17 -15.62 22.41 -25.86
C HIS A 17 -16.78 22.25 -24.85
N PHE A 18 -17.30 23.36 -24.35
CA PHE A 18 -18.28 23.41 -23.25
C PHE A 18 -19.60 24.11 -23.64
N ASP A 19 -19.79 24.41 -24.92
CA ASP A 19 -21.03 24.92 -25.51
C ASP A 19 -22.03 23.77 -25.74
N PHE A 20 -22.40 23.08 -24.66
CA PHE A 20 -23.29 21.94 -24.75
C PHE A 20 -24.66 22.33 -25.27
N LYS A 21 -25.24 21.43 -26.04
CA LYS A 21 -26.61 21.49 -26.54
C LYS A 21 -27.35 20.23 -26.17
N ASP A 22 -28.63 20.38 -25.86
CA ASP A 22 -29.50 19.22 -25.75
C ASP A 22 -29.81 18.61 -27.13
N ILE A 23 -30.46 17.46 -27.14
CA ILE A 23 -30.87 16.75 -28.36
C ILE A 23 -31.84 17.54 -29.25
N GLU A 24 -32.48 18.59 -28.72
CA GLU A 24 -33.34 19.52 -29.48
C GLU A 24 -32.55 20.71 -30.05
N GLY A 25 -31.28 20.85 -29.67
CA GLY A 25 -30.38 21.92 -30.11
C GLY A 25 -30.38 23.17 -29.21
N ASN A 26 -31.10 23.15 -28.09
CA ASN A 26 -31.11 24.25 -27.13
C ASN A 26 -29.78 24.30 -26.35
N SER A 27 -29.32 25.50 -26.01
CA SER A 27 -28.10 25.68 -25.24
C SER A 27 -28.28 25.23 -23.78
N VAL A 28 -27.35 24.41 -23.29
CA VAL A 28 -27.29 23.96 -21.89
C VAL A 28 -25.94 24.38 -21.30
N GLU A 29 -25.95 25.38 -20.43
CA GLU A 29 -24.75 25.83 -19.71
C GLU A 29 -24.64 25.11 -18.37
N ILE A 30 -23.53 24.42 -18.12
CA ILE A 30 -23.27 23.74 -16.84
C ILE A 30 -22.57 24.71 -15.89
N ILE A 31 -23.32 25.26 -14.92
CA ILE A 31 -22.79 26.17 -13.89
C ILE A 31 -22.00 25.37 -12.84
N HIS A 32 -22.58 24.26 -12.37
CA HIS A 32 -21.95 23.32 -11.46
C HIS A 32 -22.19 21.89 -11.96
N PHE A 33 -21.11 21.15 -12.23
CA PHE A 33 -21.16 19.78 -12.76
C PHE A 33 -21.67 18.74 -11.76
N GLY A 34 -21.86 19.15 -10.49
CA GLY A 34 -22.21 18.27 -9.39
C GLY A 34 -20.99 17.58 -8.76
N LYS A 35 -21.23 16.93 -7.62
CA LYS A 35 -20.28 16.09 -6.91
C LYS A 35 -20.51 14.64 -7.31
N TRP A 36 -19.45 13.97 -7.78
CA TRP A 36 -19.52 12.56 -8.17
C TRP A 36 -19.97 11.71 -6.98
N ASN A 37 -21.11 11.04 -7.13
CA ASN A 37 -21.65 10.07 -6.21
C ASN A 37 -21.02 8.69 -6.49
N LYS A 38 -20.57 8.01 -5.43
CA LYS A 38 -20.08 6.62 -5.52
C LYS A 38 -20.97 5.65 -4.76
N ASP A 39 -22.04 6.17 -4.16
CA ASP A 39 -23.05 5.42 -3.43
C ASP A 39 -24.31 5.28 -4.29
N ALA A 40 -25.39 4.75 -3.73
CA ALA A 40 -26.64 4.58 -4.45
C ALA A 40 -27.27 5.93 -4.87
N GLY A 41 -28.04 5.92 -5.96
CA GLY A 41 -28.73 7.09 -6.50
C GLY A 41 -28.00 7.71 -7.71
N PRO A 42 -28.31 8.97 -8.05
CA PRO A 42 -27.79 9.61 -9.25
C PRO A 42 -26.26 9.74 -9.27
N ASP A 43 -25.69 9.74 -10.47
CA ASP A 43 -24.23 9.79 -10.66
C ASP A 43 -23.56 11.07 -10.14
N PHE A 44 -24.23 12.23 -10.26
CA PHE A 44 -23.71 13.49 -9.72
C PHE A 44 -24.79 14.24 -8.95
N LEU A 45 -24.45 14.65 -7.72
CA LEU A 45 -25.34 15.35 -6.81
C LEU A 45 -25.07 16.86 -6.82
N ASP A 46 -26.06 17.66 -6.44
CA ASP A 46 -25.94 19.11 -6.21
C ASP A 46 -25.37 19.89 -7.40
N ALA A 47 -25.77 19.52 -8.61
CA ALA A 47 -25.44 20.24 -9.83
C ALA A 47 -26.33 21.48 -10.05
N GLN A 48 -25.86 22.37 -10.92
CA GLN A 48 -26.60 23.54 -11.38
C GLN A 48 -26.39 23.72 -12.87
N ILE A 49 -27.48 23.86 -13.62
CA ILE A 49 -27.44 24.12 -15.06
C ILE A 49 -28.30 25.32 -15.40
N LYS A 50 -28.03 25.93 -16.55
CA LYS A 50 -28.88 26.92 -17.16
C LYS A 50 -29.33 26.44 -18.53
N THR A 51 -30.65 26.33 -18.71
CA THR A 51 -31.30 25.95 -19.97
C THR A 51 -32.54 26.78 -20.16
N ASN A 52 -32.85 27.19 -21.40
CA ASN A 52 -34.03 28.00 -21.74
C ASN A 52 -34.22 29.25 -20.86
N GLY A 53 -33.12 29.87 -20.42
CA GLY A 53 -33.12 31.06 -19.56
C GLY A 53 -33.40 30.80 -18.07
N LEU A 54 -33.64 29.56 -17.66
CA LEU A 54 -33.86 29.14 -16.27
C LEU A 54 -32.61 28.50 -15.68
N ILE A 55 -32.37 28.72 -14.39
CA ILE A 55 -31.34 28.01 -13.62
C ILE A 55 -32.04 26.90 -12.84
N LEU A 56 -31.60 25.66 -13.05
CA LEU A 56 -32.07 24.48 -12.33
C LEU A 56 -30.99 24.00 -11.37
N ALA A 57 -31.41 23.50 -10.21
CA ALA A 57 -30.53 22.90 -9.20
C ALA A 57 -31.04 21.50 -8.83
N GLY A 58 -30.17 20.50 -8.90
CA GLY A 58 -30.54 19.10 -8.71
C GLY A 58 -29.43 18.17 -9.16
N ASN A 59 -29.79 16.96 -9.58
CA ASN A 59 -28.83 15.89 -9.85
C ASN A 59 -28.67 15.63 -11.35
N ILE A 60 -27.57 15.00 -11.73
CA ILE A 60 -27.27 14.62 -13.11
C ILE A 60 -27.08 13.11 -13.16
N GLU A 61 -27.69 12.49 -14.16
CA GLU A 61 -27.54 11.06 -14.42
C GLU A 61 -26.81 10.81 -15.73
N LEU A 62 -25.85 9.87 -15.74
CA LEU A 62 -25.09 9.52 -16.94
C LEU A 62 -25.38 8.10 -17.38
N HIS A 63 -25.49 7.90 -18.70
CA HIS A 63 -25.61 6.57 -19.29
C HIS A 63 -24.82 6.46 -20.59
N VAL A 64 -24.46 5.24 -21.02
CA VAL A 64 -23.88 5.08 -22.35
C VAL A 64 -24.94 5.34 -23.41
N ARG A 65 -26.16 4.82 -23.23
CA ARG A 65 -27.30 5.02 -24.11
C ARG A 65 -28.49 5.59 -23.36
N SER A 66 -29.33 6.35 -24.05
CA SER A 66 -30.60 6.83 -23.49
C SER A 66 -31.48 5.69 -22.98
N SER A 67 -31.56 4.58 -23.71
CA SER A 67 -32.36 3.41 -23.34
C SER A 67 -31.95 2.74 -22.02
N ASP A 68 -30.72 2.98 -21.55
CA ASP A 68 -30.24 2.42 -20.28
C ASP A 68 -31.04 3.01 -19.09
N TRP A 69 -31.62 4.22 -19.21
CA TRP A 69 -32.53 4.80 -18.21
C TRP A 69 -33.71 3.86 -17.86
N ILE A 70 -34.30 3.25 -18.89
CA ILE A 70 -35.41 2.30 -18.74
C ILE A 70 -34.89 0.97 -18.21
N PHE A 71 -33.75 0.50 -18.71
CA PHE A 71 -33.14 -0.76 -18.29
C PHE A 71 -32.84 -0.80 -16.79
N HIS A 72 -32.42 0.35 -16.23
CA HIS A 72 -32.15 0.51 -14.81
C HIS A 72 -33.39 0.82 -13.96
N ASN A 73 -34.58 0.93 -14.57
CA ASN A 73 -35.85 1.24 -13.91
C ASN A 73 -35.84 2.53 -13.06
N HIS A 74 -35.07 3.55 -13.47
CA HIS A 74 -34.93 4.80 -12.70
C HIS A 74 -36.26 5.55 -12.52
N SER A 75 -37.19 5.43 -13.46
CA SER A 75 -38.52 6.05 -13.37
C SER A 75 -39.31 5.69 -12.11
N GLN A 76 -39.05 4.53 -11.51
CA GLN A 76 -39.76 4.05 -10.31
C GLN A 76 -38.97 4.30 -9.02
N ASP A 77 -37.73 4.77 -9.12
CA ASP A 77 -36.86 4.97 -7.97
C ASP A 77 -36.95 6.43 -7.46
N PRO A 78 -37.41 6.65 -6.21
CA PRO A 78 -37.51 7.99 -5.62
C PRO A 78 -36.20 8.80 -5.65
N ASN A 79 -35.04 8.14 -5.64
CA ASN A 79 -33.74 8.81 -5.66
C ASN A 79 -33.48 9.62 -6.95
N TYR A 80 -34.21 9.31 -8.03
CA TYR A 80 -34.06 9.91 -9.35
C TYR A 80 -35.13 10.96 -9.66
N GLN A 81 -35.95 11.35 -8.68
CA GLN A 81 -37.01 12.34 -8.91
C GLN A 81 -36.49 13.76 -9.20
N ASN A 82 -35.28 14.09 -8.74
CA ASN A 82 -34.66 15.42 -8.89
C ASN A 82 -33.51 15.42 -9.93
N ILE A 83 -33.65 14.68 -11.02
CA ILE A 83 -32.73 14.79 -12.16
C ILE A 83 -33.05 16.07 -12.94
N ILE A 84 -32.03 16.93 -13.11
CA ILE A 84 -32.12 18.18 -13.89
C ILE A 84 -31.41 18.08 -15.24
N LEU A 85 -30.66 17.00 -15.47
CA LEU A 85 -29.95 16.76 -16.71
C LEU A 85 -29.70 15.26 -16.88
N HIS A 86 -30.03 14.72 -18.06
CA HIS A 86 -29.59 13.39 -18.48
C HIS A 86 -28.44 13.55 -19.46
N VAL A 87 -27.32 12.88 -19.19
CA VAL A 87 -26.12 12.97 -20.02
C VAL A 87 -25.83 11.61 -20.59
N ILE A 88 -25.77 11.51 -21.92
CA ILE A 88 -25.58 10.22 -22.58
C ILE A 88 -24.38 10.26 -23.51
N PHE A 89 -23.74 9.11 -23.72
CA PHE A 89 -22.75 9.02 -24.78
C PHE A 89 -23.43 8.98 -26.16
N GLN A 90 -24.50 8.22 -26.32
CA GLN A 90 -25.23 8.08 -27.57
C GLN A 90 -26.75 8.10 -27.35
N HIS A 91 -27.47 8.87 -28.15
CA HIS A 91 -28.92 8.86 -28.22
C HIS A 91 -29.42 7.70 -29.10
N ASP A 92 -30.28 6.86 -28.55
CA ASP A 92 -30.85 5.68 -29.21
C ASP A 92 -32.36 5.53 -29.02
N LEU A 93 -32.96 6.24 -28.06
CA LEU A 93 -34.38 6.19 -27.74
C LEU A 93 -34.81 7.47 -27.02
N GLU A 94 -36.01 7.96 -27.31
CA GLU A 94 -36.63 9.05 -26.58
C GLU A 94 -37.19 8.55 -25.23
N ILE A 95 -37.03 9.35 -24.16
CA ILE A 95 -37.49 9.01 -22.80
C ILE A 95 -38.64 9.94 -22.44
N ASP A 96 -39.87 9.43 -22.54
CA ASP A 96 -41.11 10.21 -22.34
C ASP A 96 -41.10 10.99 -21.00
N GLU A 97 -40.58 10.38 -19.93
CA GLU A 97 -40.49 11.04 -18.62
C GLU A 97 -39.61 12.29 -18.64
N HIS A 98 -38.50 12.26 -19.39
CA HIS A 98 -37.62 13.42 -19.53
C HIS A 98 -38.28 14.51 -20.37
N THR A 99 -38.98 14.14 -21.44
CA THR A 99 -39.76 15.06 -22.28
C THR A 99 -40.87 15.73 -21.46
N ASP A 100 -41.66 14.96 -20.71
CA ASP A 100 -42.76 15.44 -19.86
C ASP A 100 -42.27 16.39 -18.76
N LYS A 101 -41.14 16.05 -18.12
CA LYS A 101 -40.53 16.86 -17.05
C LYS A 101 -39.63 17.98 -17.59
N LYS A 102 -39.43 18.07 -18.90
CA LYS A 102 -38.50 19.01 -19.57
C LYS A 102 -37.08 18.92 -19.03
N VAL A 103 -36.62 17.69 -18.76
CA VAL A 103 -35.23 17.41 -18.39
C VAL A 103 -34.40 17.41 -19.68
N PRO A 104 -33.48 18.35 -19.87
CA PRO A 104 -32.62 18.34 -21.06
C PRO A 104 -31.77 17.07 -21.10
N THR A 105 -31.54 16.56 -22.31
CA THR A 105 -30.65 15.43 -22.56
C THR A 105 -29.49 15.88 -23.43
N ILE A 106 -28.24 15.72 -22.95
CA ILE A 106 -27.02 16.05 -23.73
C ILE A 106 -26.40 14.77 -24.28
N GLU A 107 -26.16 14.72 -25.59
CA GLU A 107 -25.33 13.68 -26.22
C GLU A 107 -23.86 14.11 -26.28
N LEU A 108 -22.97 13.37 -25.63
CA LEU A 108 -21.55 13.72 -25.50
C LEU A 108 -20.64 13.18 -26.61
N LYS A 109 -21.15 12.37 -27.53
CA LYS A 109 -20.36 11.71 -28.59
C LYS A 109 -19.41 12.69 -29.30
N ASP A 110 -19.93 13.84 -29.69
CA ASP A 110 -19.18 14.84 -30.47
C ASP A 110 -18.28 15.74 -29.59
N TYR A 111 -18.59 15.84 -28.29
CA TYR A 111 -17.83 16.62 -27.31
C TYR A 111 -16.57 15.90 -26.82
N ILE A 112 -16.45 14.60 -27.07
CA ILE A 112 -15.32 13.76 -26.63
C ILE A 112 -14.36 13.51 -27.80
N ASN A 113 -13.06 13.58 -27.55
CA ASN A 113 -12.03 13.26 -28.56
C ASN A 113 -11.92 11.74 -28.74
N GLU A 114 -12.03 11.25 -29.97
CA GLU A 114 -11.85 9.83 -30.30
C GLU A 114 -10.50 9.29 -29.81
N ASN A 115 -9.45 10.11 -29.84
CA ASN A 115 -8.14 9.77 -29.30
C ASN A 115 -8.20 9.45 -27.78
N THR A 116 -9.06 10.13 -27.02
CA THR A 116 -9.25 9.85 -25.58
C THR A 116 -9.90 8.50 -25.36
N LEU A 117 -10.89 8.13 -26.18
CA LEU A 117 -11.54 6.82 -26.13
C LEU A 117 -10.54 5.70 -26.50
N TRP A 118 -9.81 5.89 -27.59
CA TRP A 118 -8.79 4.95 -28.04
C TRP A 118 -7.68 4.75 -27.01
N LYS A 119 -7.22 5.83 -26.36
CA LYS A 119 -6.23 5.73 -25.27
C LYS A 119 -6.77 4.89 -24.13
N TYR A 120 -8.01 5.13 -23.69
CA TYR A 120 -8.61 4.38 -22.59
C TYR A 120 -8.78 2.89 -22.89
N GLU A 121 -9.23 2.53 -24.09
CA GLU A 121 -9.31 1.13 -24.51
C GLU A 121 -7.94 0.45 -24.42
N ARG A 122 -6.88 1.13 -24.88
CA ARG A 122 -5.50 0.63 -24.74
C ARG A 122 -5.01 0.54 -23.29
N LEU A 123 -5.56 1.33 -22.37
CA LEU A 123 -5.23 1.26 -20.94
C LEU A 123 -5.79 0.00 -20.29
N ILE A 124 -6.96 -0.49 -20.71
CA ILE A 124 -7.60 -1.65 -20.06
C ILE A 124 -7.08 -2.97 -20.66
N GLU A 125 -6.69 -2.93 -21.93
CA GLU A 125 -6.29 -4.11 -22.71
C GLU A 125 -4.82 -4.54 -22.52
N GLY A 126 -4.64 -5.80 -22.15
CA GLY A 126 -3.35 -6.52 -22.24
C GLY A 126 -2.73 -6.98 -20.92
N ASN A 127 -1.60 -7.68 -21.06
CA ASN A 127 -0.76 -8.24 -19.99
C ASN A 127 0.57 -7.46 -19.84
N GLN A 128 0.50 -6.14 -20.01
CA GLN A 128 1.64 -5.22 -19.86
C GLN A 128 2.07 -5.10 -18.39
N PHE A 129 3.26 -4.56 -18.13
CA PHE A 129 3.72 -4.30 -16.77
C PHE A 129 2.82 -3.27 -16.08
N ILE A 130 2.58 -2.12 -16.71
CA ILE A 130 1.57 -1.16 -16.28
C ILE A 130 0.54 -0.96 -17.39
N PRO A 131 -0.73 -0.64 -17.07
CA PRO A 131 -1.75 -0.53 -18.09
C PRO A 131 -1.50 0.62 -19.08
N CYS A 132 -0.83 1.69 -18.63
CA CYS A 132 -0.45 2.82 -19.48
C CYS A 132 0.88 2.66 -20.23
N GLU A 133 1.54 1.51 -20.18
CA GLU A 133 2.90 1.30 -20.70
C GLU A 133 3.09 1.78 -22.15
N LYS A 134 2.17 1.43 -23.04
CA LYS A 134 2.20 1.83 -24.47
C LYS A 134 2.07 3.33 -24.75
N ILE A 135 1.49 4.09 -23.83
CA ILE A 135 1.32 5.54 -23.96
C ILE A 135 2.07 6.29 -22.86
N PHE A 136 2.90 5.58 -22.11
CA PHE A 136 3.59 6.13 -20.95
C PHE A 136 4.57 7.21 -21.39
N ASN A 137 4.56 8.31 -20.64
CA ASN A 137 5.44 9.43 -20.84
C ASN A 137 5.89 9.89 -19.45
N LYS A 138 7.20 9.88 -19.20
CA LYS A 138 7.78 10.22 -17.90
C LYS A 138 7.61 11.70 -17.56
N GLU A 139 7.54 12.58 -18.56
CA GLU A 139 7.28 14.01 -18.40
C GLU A 139 5.84 14.28 -17.91
N LYS A 140 4.93 13.30 -18.02
CA LYS A 140 3.57 13.35 -17.47
C LYS A 140 3.46 12.86 -16.04
N ILE A 141 4.55 12.49 -15.36
CA ILE A 141 4.53 12.25 -13.91
C ILE A 141 4.24 13.60 -13.21
N PRO A 142 3.26 13.68 -12.29
CA PRO A 142 2.99 14.89 -11.54
C PRO A 142 4.18 15.36 -10.69
N VAL A 143 4.24 16.67 -10.42
CA VAL A 143 5.16 17.22 -9.42
C VAL A 143 4.80 16.63 -8.05
N ASN A 144 5.80 16.38 -7.19
CA ASN A 144 5.64 15.78 -5.87
C ASN A 144 5.03 14.36 -5.86
N PHE A 145 4.96 13.69 -7.00
CA PHE A 145 4.39 12.33 -7.10
C PHE A 145 5.08 11.33 -6.16
N HIS A 146 6.38 11.48 -5.93
CA HIS A 146 7.12 10.57 -5.08
C HIS A 146 6.80 10.76 -3.59
N GLU A 147 6.83 12.01 -3.16
CA GLU A 147 6.47 12.47 -1.82
C GLU A 147 5.03 12.09 -1.48
N GLU A 148 4.06 12.39 -2.35
CA GLU A 148 2.65 12.07 -2.14
C GLU A 148 2.40 10.57 -1.96
N ASN A 149 3.01 9.73 -2.79
CA ASN A 149 2.84 8.27 -2.68
C ASN A 149 3.48 7.71 -1.40
N VAL A 150 4.66 8.19 -1.02
CA VAL A 150 5.30 7.74 0.22
C VAL A 150 4.52 8.22 1.44
N LEU A 151 3.99 9.44 1.44
CA LEU A 151 3.13 9.92 2.53
C LEU A 151 1.83 9.11 2.64
N LYS A 152 1.17 8.77 1.52
CA LYS A 152 0.00 7.87 1.53
C LYS A 152 0.35 6.50 2.11
N LYS A 153 1.49 5.91 1.70
CA LYS A 153 2.00 4.66 2.26
C LYS A 153 2.25 4.77 3.77
N LEU A 154 2.87 5.85 4.23
CA LEU A 154 3.17 6.08 5.64
C LEU A 154 1.88 6.24 6.45
N GLU A 155 0.88 6.94 5.91
CA GLU A 155 -0.43 7.13 6.54
C GLU A 155 -1.19 5.80 6.72
N GLU A 156 -1.26 4.97 5.67
CA GLU A 156 -1.85 3.62 5.77
C GLU A 156 -1.15 2.77 6.84
N LYS A 157 0.18 2.84 6.90
CA LYS A 157 0.97 2.11 7.89
C LYS A 157 0.81 2.66 9.30
N ALA A 158 0.67 3.98 9.46
CA ALA A 158 0.42 4.58 10.76
C ALA A 158 -0.94 4.15 11.33
N ILE A 159 -1.98 4.10 10.49
CA ILE A 159 -3.30 3.60 10.88
C ILE A 159 -3.23 2.12 11.33
N GLU A 160 -2.50 1.27 10.59
CA GLU A 160 -2.26 -0.13 10.99
C GLU A 160 -1.55 -0.21 12.36
N LEU A 161 -0.50 0.59 12.56
CA LEU A 161 0.27 0.60 13.81
C LEU A 161 -0.56 1.09 15.00
N GLU A 162 -1.43 2.07 14.82
CA GLU A 162 -2.33 2.56 15.86
C GLU A 162 -3.31 1.49 16.33
N GLN A 163 -3.86 0.70 15.41
CA GLN A 163 -4.70 -0.45 15.76
C GLN A 163 -3.93 -1.45 16.62
N HIS A 164 -2.67 -1.74 16.28
CA HIS A 164 -1.82 -2.61 17.09
C HIS A 164 -1.45 -2.00 18.45
N LEU A 165 -1.21 -0.70 18.53
CA LEU A 165 -0.98 -0.02 19.81
C LEU A 165 -2.19 -0.13 20.73
N ILE A 166 -3.41 0.06 20.21
CA ILE A 166 -4.64 -0.13 20.98
C ILE A 166 -4.72 -1.56 21.53
N GLN A 167 -4.48 -2.56 20.68
CA GLN A 167 -4.48 -3.99 21.08
C GLN A 167 -3.44 -4.30 22.16
N HIS A 168 -2.27 -3.66 22.09
CA HIS A 168 -1.16 -3.87 23.01
C HIS A 168 -1.02 -2.78 24.08
N LYS A 169 -2.12 -2.09 24.41
CA LYS A 169 -2.21 -1.12 25.53
C LYS A 169 -1.15 -0.01 25.46
N ASN A 170 -0.92 0.52 24.25
CA ASN A 170 0.05 1.56 23.93
C ASN A 170 1.51 1.17 24.26
N ASN A 171 1.84 -0.11 24.27
CA ASN A 171 3.21 -0.58 24.42
C ASN A 171 3.97 -0.52 23.09
N PHE A 172 4.66 0.59 22.87
CA PHE A 172 5.47 0.82 21.67
C PHE A 172 6.62 -0.17 21.48
N GLU A 173 7.26 -0.64 22.56
CA GLU A 173 8.32 -1.63 22.48
C GLU A 173 7.78 -3.00 22.01
N ALA A 174 6.59 -3.38 22.46
CA ALA A 174 5.92 -4.60 21.99
C ALA A 174 5.54 -4.49 20.50
N VAL A 175 4.92 -3.38 20.08
CA VAL A 175 4.53 -3.17 18.68
C VAL A 175 5.76 -3.10 17.76
N LEU A 176 6.85 -2.47 18.21
CA LEU A 176 8.13 -2.49 17.51
C LEU A 176 8.65 -3.93 17.37
N PHE A 177 8.60 -4.74 18.43
CA PHE A 177 9.04 -6.14 18.41
C PHE A 177 8.24 -6.97 17.40
N HIS A 178 6.92 -6.86 17.39
CA HIS A 178 6.06 -7.57 16.44
C HIS A 178 6.33 -7.13 15.00
N SER A 179 6.54 -5.82 14.79
CA SER A 179 6.81 -5.26 13.46
C SER A 179 8.20 -5.67 12.94
N LEU A 180 9.21 -5.70 13.81
CA LEU A 180 10.54 -6.21 13.48
C LEU A 180 10.51 -7.70 13.19
N ALA A 181 9.80 -8.50 14.01
CA ALA A 181 9.62 -9.92 13.75
C ALA A 181 9.00 -10.16 12.36
N TYR A 182 7.94 -9.42 12.02
CA TYR A 182 7.34 -9.45 10.69
C TYR A 182 8.38 -9.18 9.60
N SER A 183 9.17 -8.11 9.70
CA SER A 183 10.19 -7.78 8.69
C SER A 183 11.33 -8.80 8.60
N PHE A 184 11.75 -9.37 9.72
CA PHE A 184 12.75 -10.45 9.75
C PHE A 184 12.26 -11.74 9.10
N GLY A 185 10.95 -11.98 9.09
CA GLY A 185 10.35 -13.10 8.38
C GLY A 185 10.36 -12.95 6.85
N LEU A 186 10.64 -11.75 6.31
CA LEU A 186 10.57 -11.43 4.87
C LEU A 186 9.23 -11.85 4.24
N LYS A 187 9.07 -11.79 2.92
CA LYS A 187 7.78 -12.10 2.26
C LYS A 187 7.17 -13.47 2.64
N VAL A 188 7.99 -14.49 2.86
CA VAL A 188 7.51 -15.88 3.05
C VAL A 188 7.11 -16.17 4.49
N ASN A 189 7.89 -15.70 5.47
CA ASN A 189 7.69 -16.02 6.88
C ASN A 189 7.22 -14.81 7.71
N ALA A 190 7.02 -13.63 7.13
CA ALA A 190 6.60 -12.44 7.87
C ALA A 190 5.36 -12.67 8.75
N PRO A 191 4.24 -13.26 8.26
CA PRO A 191 3.09 -13.56 9.11
C PRO A 191 3.42 -14.56 10.22
N ILE A 192 4.26 -15.56 9.94
CA ILE A 192 4.62 -16.63 10.90
C ILE A 192 5.51 -16.05 12.01
N PHE A 193 6.49 -15.22 11.67
CA PHE A 193 7.36 -14.58 12.66
C PHE A 193 6.59 -13.64 13.56
N ARG A 194 5.64 -12.89 12.97
CA ARG A 194 4.73 -12.04 13.74
C ARG A 194 3.88 -12.88 14.71
N GLN A 195 3.32 -14.00 14.27
CA GLN A 195 2.59 -14.92 15.14
C GLN A 195 3.46 -15.48 16.28
N ILE A 196 4.72 -15.86 15.99
CA ILE A 196 5.67 -16.28 17.03
C ILE A 196 5.87 -15.16 18.05
N ALA A 197 6.10 -13.93 17.59
CA ALA A 197 6.33 -12.78 18.45
C ALA A 197 5.09 -12.41 19.31
N GLU A 198 3.90 -12.45 18.72
CA GLU A 198 2.62 -12.14 19.39
C GLU A 198 2.13 -13.27 20.31
N SER A 199 2.63 -14.49 20.15
CA SER A 199 2.27 -15.64 20.99
C SER A 199 2.80 -15.55 22.42
N VAL A 200 3.71 -14.61 22.69
CA VAL A 200 4.35 -14.40 23.98
C VAL A 200 4.23 -12.93 24.36
N ASP A 201 3.85 -12.65 25.62
CA ASP A 201 3.84 -11.28 26.12
C ASP A 201 5.26 -10.68 26.08
N TYR A 202 5.39 -9.48 25.51
CA TYR A 202 6.69 -8.81 25.35
C TYR A 202 7.47 -8.63 26.66
N SER A 203 6.79 -8.57 27.82
CA SER A 203 7.48 -8.53 29.12
C SER A 203 8.35 -9.76 29.37
N ILE A 204 8.02 -10.91 28.78
CA ILE A 204 8.84 -12.13 28.85
C ILE A 204 10.13 -11.95 28.04
N ILE A 205 10.02 -11.42 26.81
CA ILE A 205 11.18 -11.06 25.98
C ILE A 205 12.10 -10.12 26.76
N ASN A 206 11.55 -9.09 27.38
CA ASN A 206 12.32 -8.13 28.18
C ASN A 206 12.93 -8.74 29.46
N LYS A 207 12.39 -9.83 30.00
CA LYS A 207 12.95 -10.54 31.16
C LYS A 207 14.12 -11.45 30.77
N ILE A 208 14.05 -12.12 29.61
CA ILE A 208 15.05 -13.12 29.21
C ILE A 208 16.15 -12.56 28.31
N ARG A 209 15.97 -11.36 27.75
CA ARG A 209 16.87 -10.76 26.76
C ARG A 209 18.33 -10.67 27.14
N GLN A 210 18.69 -10.62 28.42
CA GLN A 210 20.10 -10.62 28.87
C GLN A 210 20.79 -11.98 28.64
N ASN A 211 20.03 -12.99 28.22
CA ASN A 211 20.52 -14.31 27.92
C ASN A 211 20.17 -14.69 26.46
N PRO A 212 21.12 -14.55 25.51
CA PRO A 212 20.84 -14.82 24.09
C PRO A 212 20.44 -16.28 23.84
N LEU A 213 20.97 -17.22 24.63
CA LEU A 213 20.58 -18.63 24.57
C LEU A 213 19.08 -18.83 24.87
N GLN A 214 18.53 -18.05 25.81
CA GLN A 214 17.12 -18.13 26.17
C GLN A 214 16.20 -17.51 25.11
N LEU A 215 16.61 -16.41 24.49
CA LEU A 215 15.87 -15.83 23.37
C LEU A 215 15.80 -16.79 22.18
N GLU A 216 16.92 -17.39 21.80
CA GLU A 216 16.96 -18.39 20.73
C GLU A 216 16.15 -19.65 21.10
N ALA A 217 16.31 -20.15 22.33
CA ALA A 217 15.54 -21.28 22.82
C ALA A 217 14.03 -21.03 22.72
N LEU A 218 13.58 -19.82 23.09
CA LEU A 218 12.18 -19.42 22.96
C LEU A 218 11.72 -19.47 21.51
N PHE A 219 12.42 -18.82 20.58
CA PHE A 219 12.01 -18.77 19.18
C PHE A 219 12.07 -20.12 18.48
N PHE A 220 13.10 -20.91 18.72
CA PHE A 220 13.24 -22.25 18.13
C PHE A 220 12.27 -23.26 18.76
N GLY A 221 11.98 -23.12 20.04
CA GLY A 221 10.98 -23.93 20.74
C GLY A 221 9.57 -23.67 20.22
N LEU A 222 9.17 -22.40 20.10
CA LEU A 222 7.88 -22.01 19.48
C LEU A 222 7.80 -22.41 18.00
N SER A 223 8.94 -22.61 17.33
CA SER A 223 8.99 -23.10 15.96
C SER A 223 8.87 -24.64 15.84
N GLY A 224 8.76 -25.35 16.97
CA GLY A 224 8.71 -26.82 17.05
C GLY A 224 10.03 -27.52 16.73
N TRP A 225 11.13 -26.79 16.49
CA TRP A 225 12.40 -27.36 16.07
C TRP A 225 13.16 -28.07 17.19
N LEU A 226 12.82 -27.80 18.45
CA LEU A 226 13.48 -28.40 19.61
C LEU A 226 12.81 -29.71 20.08
N ASN A 227 11.74 -30.16 19.42
CA ASN A 227 11.04 -31.39 19.79
C ASN A 227 11.97 -32.61 19.74
N VAL A 228 12.78 -32.71 18.68
CA VAL A 228 13.75 -33.79 18.45
C VAL A 228 15.14 -33.18 18.24
N PRO A 229 15.96 -33.01 19.29
CA PRO A 229 17.26 -32.37 19.16
C PRO A 229 18.29 -33.31 18.49
N GLU A 230 18.94 -32.81 17.42
CA GLU A 230 19.90 -33.58 16.62
C GLU A 230 21.35 -33.47 17.13
N ASP A 231 21.68 -32.40 17.86
CA ASP A 231 23.04 -32.14 18.35
C ASP A 231 23.07 -31.62 19.81
N GLY A 232 24.27 -31.33 20.30
CA GLY A 232 24.49 -30.84 21.66
C GLY A 232 23.91 -29.44 21.91
N GLN A 233 23.98 -28.55 20.93
CA GLN A 233 23.47 -27.18 21.06
C GLN A 233 21.93 -27.19 21.13
N MET A 234 21.27 -27.99 20.29
CA MET A 234 19.82 -28.18 20.35
C MET A 234 19.34 -28.74 21.69
N LYS A 235 20.11 -29.64 22.33
CA LYS A 235 19.78 -30.13 23.68
C LYS A 235 19.83 -29.01 24.72
N LEU A 236 20.79 -28.09 24.60
CA LEU A 236 20.87 -26.91 25.48
C LEU A 236 19.68 -25.98 25.26
N TRP A 237 19.38 -25.62 24.00
CA TRP A 237 18.19 -24.80 23.70
C TRP A 237 16.90 -25.47 24.17
N LYS A 238 16.74 -26.79 23.96
CA LYS A 238 15.55 -27.53 24.43
C LYS A 238 15.38 -27.39 25.95
N ARG A 239 16.46 -27.62 26.71
CA ARG A 239 16.43 -27.50 28.18
C ARG A 239 16.01 -26.09 28.62
N GLU A 240 16.60 -25.06 28.01
CA GLU A 240 16.24 -23.67 28.33
C GLU A 240 14.79 -23.34 27.92
N PHE A 241 14.32 -23.84 26.76
CA PHE A 241 12.95 -23.62 26.32
C PHE A 241 11.94 -24.24 27.28
N GLU A 242 12.13 -25.49 27.70
CA GLU A 242 11.23 -26.13 28.67
C GLU A 242 11.21 -25.38 30.00
N PHE A 243 12.36 -24.88 30.46
CA PHE A 243 12.44 -24.04 31.65
C PHE A 243 11.63 -22.74 31.49
N ILE A 244 11.82 -22.02 30.38
CA ILE A 244 11.11 -20.75 30.09
C ILE A 244 9.60 -21.00 29.94
N LYS A 245 9.22 -22.08 29.25
CA LYS A 245 7.83 -22.48 29.02
C LYS A 245 7.10 -22.69 30.35
N VAL A 246 7.69 -23.43 31.28
CA VAL A 246 7.15 -23.63 32.63
C VAL A 246 7.16 -22.34 33.44
N LYS A 247 8.29 -21.62 33.46
CA LYS A 247 8.49 -20.41 34.29
C LYS A 247 7.49 -19.29 33.96
N PHE A 248 7.14 -19.13 32.69
CA PHE A 248 6.27 -18.04 32.22
C PHE A 248 4.91 -18.52 31.73
N ASN A 249 4.59 -19.82 31.91
CA ASN A 249 3.34 -20.43 31.46
C ASN A 249 3.05 -20.17 29.97
N ILE A 250 4.07 -20.38 29.13
CA ILE A 250 3.95 -20.15 27.69
C ILE A 250 3.00 -21.19 27.10
N PRO A 251 1.99 -20.78 26.31
CA PRO A 251 1.06 -21.69 25.66
C PRO A 251 1.77 -22.76 24.83
N ASP A 252 1.17 -23.95 24.74
CA ASP A 252 1.69 -25.02 23.89
C ASP A 252 1.27 -24.81 22.42
N LEU A 253 1.80 -23.74 21.83
CA LEU A 253 1.61 -23.38 20.43
C LEU A 253 2.90 -23.66 19.66
N GLN A 254 2.74 -24.20 18.45
CA GLN A 254 3.85 -24.40 17.52
C GLN A 254 3.55 -23.74 16.19
N PHE A 255 4.54 -23.03 15.68
CA PHE A 255 4.53 -22.37 14.39
C PHE A 255 5.57 -23.02 13.49
N HIS A 256 5.34 -23.08 12.18
CA HIS A 256 6.23 -23.78 11.27
C HIS A 256 6.79 -22.84 10.20
N PRO A 257 7.87 -22.10 10.52
CA PRO A 257 8.56 -21.29 9.52
C PRO A 257 9.01 -22.14 8.33
N LYS A 258 8.82 -21.59 7.13
CA LYS A 258 9.07 -22.25 5.85
C LYS A 258 10.50 -22.02 5.39
N PHE A 259 11.13 -23.06 4.85
CA PHE A 259 12.46 -22.99 4.21
C PHE A 259 12.40 -22.96 2.68
N LEU A 260 11.31 -23.48 2.09
CA LEU A 260 11.16 -23.63 0.66
C LEU A 260 11.23 -22.26 -0.05
N ARG A 261 11.96 -22.19 -1.18
CA ARG A 261 12.22 -20.99 -2.00
C ARG A 261 13.05 -19.89 -1.31
N LEU A 262 13.70 -20.18 -0.19
CA LEU A 262 14.64 -19.29 0.46
C LEU A 262 16.08 -19.63 0.09
N ARG A 263 16.96 -18.62 0.09
CA ARG A 263 18.42 -18.82 0.07
C ARG A 263 18.92 -19.02 1.51
N PRO A 264 20.00 -19.79 1.74
CA PRO A 264 20.45 -20.12 3.10
C PRO A 264 20.62 -18.92 4.05
N PRO A 265 21.20 -17.76 3.64
CA PRO A 265 21.29 -16.59 4.52
C PRO A 265 19.95 -15.99 4.96
N ASN A 266 18.85 -16.32 4.26
CA ASN A 266 17.49 -15.88 4.57
C ASN A 266 16.68 -16.97 5.28
N PHE A 267 17.29 -18.08 5.69
CA PHE A 267 16.58 -19.12 6.41
C PHE A 267 16.06 -18.61 7.75
N PRO A 268 14.88 -19.09 8.19
CA PRO A 268 14.24 -18.58 9.38
C PRO A 268 15.04 -18.87 10.65
N THR A 269 15.85 -19.93 10.68
CA THR A 269 16.85 -20.22 11.73
C THR A 269 17.80 -19.04 11.96
N ILE A 270 18.41 -18.55 10.87
CA ILE A 270 19.33 -17.42 10.90
C ILE A 270 18.60 -16.14 11.30
N ARG A 271 17.42 -15.89 10.72
CA ARG A 271 16.66 -14.65 10.98
C ARG A 271 16.15 -14.56 12.42
N LEU A 272 15.68 -15.66 13.01
CA LEU A 272 15.28 -15.67 14.42
C LEU A 272 16.47 -15.48 15.37
N SER A 273 17.62 -16.08 15.05
CA SER A 273 18.86 -15.87 15.81
C SER A 273 19.32 -14.41 15.76
N GLN A 274 19.28 -13.78 14.59
CA GLN A 274 19.61 -12.35 14.44
C GLN A 274 18.61 -11.44 15.17
N LEU A 275 17.32 -11.79 15.17
CA LEU A 275 16.31 -11.06 15.94
C LEU A 275 16.55 -11.18 17.45
N ALA A 276 16.96 -12.36 17.93
CA ALA A 276 17.36 -12.57 19.31
C ALA A 276 18.55 -11.68 19.68
N ASP A 277 19.60 -11.63 18.84
CA ASP A 277 20.75 -10.76 19.08
C ASP A 277 20.36 -9.27 19.13
N LEU A 278 19.46 -8.81 18.23
CA LEU A 278 18.97 -7.42 18.27
C LEU A 278 18.40 -7.02 19.63
N TYR A 279 17.59 -7.87 20.26
CA TYR A 279 16.99 -7.60 21.57
C TYR A 279 17.93 -7.90 22.74
N TYR A 280 18.97 -8.71 22.54
CA TYR A 280 20.06 -8.85 23.49
C TYR A 280 20.90 -7.57 23.57
N GLN A 281 21.25 -6.96 22.42
CA GLN A 281 22.10 -5.78 22.36
C GLN A 281 21.46 -4.50 22.94
N TYR A 282 20.12 -4.37 22.89
CA TYR A 282 19.45 -3.10 23.22
C TYR A 282 18.36 -3.22 24.28
N GLN A 283 18.41 -2.30 25.26
CA GLN A 283 17.41 -2.22 26.34
C GLN A 283 16.16 -1.43 26.01
N GLY A 284 16.35 -0.27 25.39
CA GLY A 284 15.27 0.60 24.93
C GLY A 284 15.47 0.81 23.45
N LEU A 285 15.24 -0.25 22.66
CA LEU A 285 15.44 -0.20 21.22
C LEU A 285 14.51 0.85 20.60
N PHE A 286 13.28 0.96 21.07
CA PHE A 286 12.35 1.98 20.62
C PHE A 286 12.91 3.39 20.85
N SER A 287 13.36 3.70 22.07
CA SER A 287 13.93 5.01 22.38
C SER A 287 15.15 5.33 21.51
N LYS A 288 16.02 4.34 21.28
CA LYS A 288 17.23 4.52 20.45
C LYS A 288 16.87 4.83 19.00
N ILE A 289 15.89 4.11 18.45
CA ILE A 289 15.39 4.33 17.09
C ILE A 289 14.71 5.71 16.96
N MET A 290 13.88 6.10 17.93
CA MET A 290 13.21 7.40 17.90
C MET A 290 14.22 8.56 17.99
N SER A 291 15.30 8.40 18.74
CA SER A 291 16.35 9.41 18.87
C SER A 291 17.26 9.58 17.65
N ALA A 292 17.31 8.59 16.76
CA ALA A 292 18.17 8.63 15.58
C ALA A 292 17.72 9.72 14.60
N LYS A 293 18.65 10.58 14.18
CA LYS A 293 18.37 11.80 13.39
C LYS A 293 18.60 11.64 11.90
N ASN A 294 19.33 10.60 11.49
CA ASN A 294 19.66 10.35 10.09
C ASN A 294 19.78 8.85 9.82
N THR A 295 19.86 8.50 8.54
CA THR A 295 19.93 7.11 8.07
C THR A 295 21.16 6.36 8.59
N ASP A 296 22.30 7.03 8.77
CA ASP A 296 23.52 6.39 9.24
C ASP A 296 23.39 5.95 10.70
N GLU A 297 22.86 6.82 11.58
CA GLU A 297 22.55 6.47 12.97
C GLU A 297 21.57 5.29 13.08
N LEU A 298 20.58 5.22 12.18
CA LEU A 298 19.70 4.05 12.11
C LEU A 298 20.46 2.79 11.66
N CYS A 299 21.34 2.90 10.67
CA CYS A 299 22.14 1.77 10.21
C CYS A 299 23.07 1.24 11.31
N GLU A 300 23.70 2.11 12.10
CA GLU A 300 24.58 1.76 13.21
C GLU A 300 23.89 0.90 14.29
N ILE A 301 22.58 1.02 14.45
CA ILE A 301 21.79 0.17 15.36
C ILE A 301 21.77 -1.29 14.87
N PHE A 302 21.73 -1.52 13.56
CA PHE A 302 21.56 -2.86 13.00
C PHE A 302 22.88 -3.51 12.52
N GLN A 303 23.91 -2.73 12.24
CA GLN A 303 25.23 -3.21 11.82
C GLN A 303 25.89 -4.27 12.74
N PRO A 304 25.85 -4.15 14.09
CA PRO A 304 26.51 -5.13 14.95
C PRO A 304 25.75 -6.47 15.03
N ILE A 305 24.53 -6.55 14.50
CA ILE A 305 23.64 -7.69 14.71
C ILE A 305 24.08 -8.90 13.88
N LYS A 306 24.19 -10.04 14.56
CA LYS A 306 24.58 -11.32 13.98
C LYS A 306 23.85 -12.49 14.61
N ALA A 307 23.80 -13.62 13.90
CA ALA A 307 23.38 -14.88 14.51
C ALA A 307 24.45 -15.37 15.50
N SER A 308 24.06 -16.22 16.45
CA SER A 308 24.97 -16.83 17.42
C SER A 308 26.05 -17.71 16.75
N GLU A 309 27.14 -17.98 17.47
CA GLU A 309 28.33 -18.68 16.95
C GLU A 309 28.02 -20.06 16.33
N TYR A 310 26.98 -20.75 16.81
CA TYR A 310 26.52 -22.01 16.21
C TYR A 310 26.21 -21.84 14.71
N TRP A 311 25.62 -20.72 14.33
CA TRP A 311 25.22 -20.41 12.96
C TRP A 311 26.38 -19.96 12.07
N ASP A 312 27.56 -19.68 12.62
CA ASP A 312 28.72 -19.33 11.81
C ASP A 312 29.08 -20.48 10.85
N PHE A 313 28.80 -21.71 11.24
CA PHE A 313 29.02 -22.91 10.44
C PHE A 313 27.75 -23.72 10.18
N HIS A 314 26.55 -23.16 10.41
CA HIS A 314 25.28 -23.80 10.10
C HIS A 314 24.32 -22.86 9.35
N PHE A 315 23.45 -23.44 8.53
CA PHE A 315 22.24 -22.76 8.03
C PHE A 315 20.97 -23.45 8.51
N ASN A 316 21.03 -24.77 8.63
CA ASN A 316 20.03 -25.62 9.28
C ASN A 316 20.70 -26.33 10.45
N PHE A 317 19.88 -26.79 11.40
CA PHE A 317 20.36 -27.61 12.51
C PHE A 317 21.11 -28.84 12.00
N GLY A 318 22.16 -29.24 12.73
CA GLY A 318 22.97 -30.44 12.47
C GLY A 318 23.81 -30.43 11.18
N THR A 319 23.54 -29.53 10.23
CA THR A 319 24.21 -29.49 8.92
C THR A 319 25.36 -28.48 8.88
N ILE A 320 26.59 -29.00 8.90
CA ILE A 320 27.79 -28.17 8.84
C ILE A 320 27.96 -27.54 7.45
N SER A 321 28.39 -26.29 7.46
CA SER A 321 28.72 -25.47 6.29
C SER A 321 30.04 -24.72 6.53
N ARG A 322 30.50 -23.96 5.53
CA ARG A 322 31.73 -23.16 5.68
C ARG A 322 31.53 -22.08 6.76
N VAL A 323 32.54 -21.94 7.61
CA VAL A 323 32.57 -20.95 8.70
C VAL A 323 32.52 -19.54 8.11
N HIS A 324 31.49 -18.79 8.47
CA HIS A 324 31.30 -17.38 8.14
C HIS A 324 30.24 -16.76 9.07
N PRO A 325 30.53 -15.64 9.75
CA PRO A 325 29.54 -14.95 10.59
C PRO A 325 28.26 -14.58 9.85
N LYS A 326 27.10 -14.89 10.42
CA LYS A 326 25.81 -14.59 9.76
C LYS A 326 25.29 -13.22 10.21
N ILE A 327 25.80 -12.17 9.59
CA ILE A 327 25.44 -10.77 9.86
C ILE A 327 24.25 -10.28 9.01
N LEU A 328 23.68 -9.12 9.38
CA LEU A 328 22.71 -8.43 8.53
C LEU A 328 23.40 -7.77 7.33
N SER A 329 22.86 -7.97 6.13
CA SER A 329 23.33 -7.25 4.93
C SER A 329 22.77 -5.83 4.90
N LYS A 330 23.47 -4.90 4.24
CA LYS A 330 22.99 -3.51 4.05
C LYS A 330 21.59 -3.46 3.44
N ASP A 331 21.36 -4.25 2.38
CA ASP A 331 20.04 -4.33 1.73
C ASP A 331 18.92 -4.77 2.71
N PHE A 332 19.23 -5.64 3.67
CA PHE A 332 18.25 -6.07 4.67
C PHE A 332 18.02 -5.01 5.75
N ILE A 333 19.08 -4.33 6.19
CA ILE A 333 18.98 -3.19 7.11
C ILE A 333 18.10 -2.10 6.49
N ASP A 334 18.34 -1.75 5.22
CA ASP A 334 17.53 -0.77 4.48
C ASP A 334 16.08 -1.20 4.38
N LEU A 335 15.82 -2.49 4.11
CA LEU A 335 14.47 -3.04 4.08
C LEU A 335 13.74 -2.87 5.42
N VAL A 336 14.42 -3.15 6.54
CA VAL A 336 13.86 -2.97 7.90
C VAL A 336 13.60 -1.50 8.17
N ILE A 337 14.53 -0.61 7.82
CA ILE A 337 14.38 0.83 8.01
C ILE A 337 13.16 1.34 7.24
N LEU A 338 13.08 1.05 5.93
CA LEU A 338 12.04 1.58 5.04
C LEU A 338 10.63 1.06 5.34
N ASN A 339 10.51 -0.16 5.86
CA ASN A 339 9.21 -0.84 6.03
C ASN A 339 8.76 -0.99 7.48
N THR A 340 9.65 -0.79 8.45
CA THR A 340 9.31 -0.89 9.89
C THR A 340 9.63 0.40 10.61
N ILE A 341 10.86 0.88 10.50
CA ILE A 341 11.35 1.96 11.34
C ILE A 341 10.76 3.31 10.95
N LEU A 342 10.84 3.69 9.68
CA LEU A 342 10.31 4.97 9.21
C LEU A 342 8.78 5.07 9.37
N PRO A 343 7.98 4.04 9.04
CA PRO A 343 6.54 4.05 9.34
C PRO A 343 6.23 4.21 10.84
N LEU A 344 6.96 3.53 11.72
CA LEU A 344 6.77 3.65 13.16
C LEU A 344 7.16 5.03 13.69
N LYS A 345 8.28 5.58 13.22
CA LYS A 345 8.74 6.92 13.58
C LYS A 345 7.76 7.99 13.10
N TYR A 346 7.24 7.86 11.89
CA TYR A 346 6.17 8.72 11.38
C TYR A 346 4.91 8.63 12.25
N ALA A 347 4.41 7.41 12.52
CA ALA A 347 3.21 7.19 13.33
C ALA A 347 3.33 7.78 14.74
N TYR A 348 4.51 7.67 15.37
CA TYR A 348 4.74 8.20 16.71
C TYR A 348 4.71 9.74 16.77
N HIS A 349 5.19 10.42 15.73
CA HIS A 349 5.38 11.87 15.74
C HIS A 349 4.27 12.66 15.00
N ARG A 350 3.46 12.03 14.14
CA ARG A 350 2.50 12.68 13.21
C ARG A 350 1.52 13.67 13.83
N TYR A 351 1.16 13.51 15.11
CA TYR A 351 0.18 14.38 15.78
C TYR A 351 0.80 15.52 16.60
N HIS A 352 2.11 15.49 16.82
CA HIS A 352 2.78 16.40 17.76
C HIS A 352 4.04 17.05 17.18
N HIS A 353 4.43 16.70 15.95
CA HIS A 353 5.60 17.25 15.26
C HIS A 353 5.23 17.60 13.82
N GLU A 354 5.02 18.88 13.54
CA GLU A 354 4.52 19.38 12.25
C GLU A 354 5.46 19.05 11.08
N GLU A 355 6.77 19.05 11.32
CA GLU A 355 7.80 18.84 10.30
C GLU A 355 8.15 17.36 10.05
N ILE A 356 7.51 16.42 10.77
CA ILE A 356 7.87 15.00 10.70
C ILE A 356 7.78 14.42 9.29
N ALA A 357 6.82 14.87 8.50
CA ALA A 357 6.64 14.39 7.14
C ALA A 357 7.91 14.63 6.32
N GLU A 358 8.43 15.86 6.34
CA GLU A 358 9.63 16.22 5.58
C GLU A 358 10.89 15.54 6.16
N GLU A 359 11.02 15.48 7.48
CA GLU A 359 12.13 14.76 8.13
C GLU A 359 12.17 13.29 7.68
N ILE A 360 11.03 12.59 7.68
CA ILE A 360 10.95 11.20 7.26
C ILE A 360 11.28 11.05 5.78
N LEU A 361 10.81 11.95 4.92
CA LEU A 361 11.16 11.93 3.49
C LEU A 361 12.66 12.09 3.27
N GLU A 362 13.36 12.86 4.10
CA GLU A 362 14.82 13.00 4.04
C GLU A 362 15.55 11.68 4.33
N PHE A 363 15.05 10.84 5.25
CA PHE A 363 15.59 9.47 5.40
C PHE A 363 15.44 8.66 4.10
N TYR A 364 14.28 8.73 3.44
CA TYR A 364 14.05 8.04 2.17
C TYR A 364 14.97 8.55 1.03
N ARG A 365 15.30 9.85 0.99
CA ARG A 365 16.23 10.42 0.00
C ARG A 365 17.67 9.91 0.19
N ASN A 366 18.06 9.66 1.43
CA ASN A 366 19.42 9.22 1.80
C ASN A 366 19.64 7.70 1.75
N ILE A 367 18.60 6.91 1.44
CA ILE A 367 18.73 5.46 1.24
C ILE A 367 18.79 5.17 -0.28
N PRO A 368 19.70 4.30 -0.76
CA PRO A 368 19.76 3.92 -2.17
C PRO A 368 18.46 3.27 -2.66
N ALA A 369 18.15 3.44 -3.96
CA ALA A 369 16.99 2.81 -4.56
C ALA A 369 16.98 1.28 -4.39
N GLU A 370 15.80 0.74 -4.06
CA GLU A 370 15.61 -0.70 -3.93
C GLU A 370 15.83 -1.44 -5.25
N LYS A 371 16.27 -2.70 -5.15
CA LYS A 371 16.53 -3.57 -6.30
C LYS A 371 15.51 -4.71 -6.33
N ASN A 372 14.50 -4.58 -7.18
CA ASN A 372 13.51 -5.63 -7.42
C ASN A 372 12.96 -5.53 -8.85
N SER A 373 12.18 -6.53 -9.26
CA SER A 373 11.64 -6.63 -10.63
C SER A 373 10.74 -5.45 -11.00
N ILE A 374 9.96 -4.90 -10.06
CA ILE A 374 9.08 -3.75 -10.30
C ILE A 374 9.94 -2.51 -10.64
N ILE A 375 10.99 -2.26 -9.87
CA ILE A 375 11.93 -1.16 -10.12
C ILE A 375 12.68 -1.36 -11.45
N THR A 376 13.07 -2.59 -11.78
CA THR A 376 13.68 -2.89 -13.08
C THR A 376 12.72 -2.57 -14.23
N SER A 377 11.45 -2.97 -14.12
CA SER A 377 10.45 -2.66 -15.14
C SER A 377 10.21 -1.15 -15.31
N TRP A 378 10.12 -0.38 -14.22
CA TRP A 378 10.03 1.08 -14.30
C TRP A 378 11.26 1.73 -14.96
N LYS A 379 12.47 1.21 -14.68
CA LYS A 379 13.70 1.68 -15.35
C LYS A 379 13.67 1.39 -16.86
N ASN A 380 13.11 0.25 -17.28
CA ASN A 380 12.93 -0.08 -18.69
C ASN A 380 11.95 0.88 -19.40
N LEU A 381 11.03 1.51 -18.66
CA LEU A 381 10.17 2.60 -19.15
C LEU A 381 10.86 3.98 -19.18
N GLY A 382 12.17 4.03 -18.91
CA GLY A 382 12.98 5.24 -19.01
C GLY A 382 12.96 6.15 -17.78
N ILE A 383 12.40 5.69 -16.65
CA ILE A 383 12.45 6.43 -15.38
C ILE A 383 13.83 6.25 -14.73
N LYS A 384 14.44 7.36 -14.32
CA LYS A 384 15.65 7.35 -13.50
C LYS A 384 15.24 7.20 -12.03
N ILE A 385 15.78 6.19 -11.35
CA ILE A 385 15.47 5.87 -9.94
C ILE A 385 16.79 5.70 -9.20
N THR A 386 17.05 6.61 -8.27
CA THR A 386 18.31 6.83 -7.56
C THR A 386 18.23 6.54 -6.06
N ASN A 387 17.10 6.86 -5.42
CA ASN A 387 16.92 6.71 -3.97
C ASN A 387 15.66 5.92 -3.58
N ALA A 388 15.51 5.70 -2.28
CA ALA A 388 14.40 4.95 -1.71
C ALA A 388 13.06 5.71 -1.80
N LEU A 389 13.06 7.04 -1.79
CA LEU A 389 11.85 7.85 -2.00
C LEU A 389 11.20 7.51 -3.35
N GLU A 390 11.99 7.54 -4.42
CA GLU A 390 11.52 7.26 -5.78
C GLU A 390 11.09 5.79 -5.93
N SER A 391 11.91 4.86 -5.43
CA SER A 391 11.60 3.42 -5.54
C SER A 391 10.39 3.00 -4.71
N GLN A 392 10.26 3.45 -3.46
CA GLN A 392 9.10 3.15 -2.61
C GLN A 392 7.82 3.76 -3.16
N SER A 393 7.87 4.99 -3.69
CA SER A 393 6.74 5.61 -4.38
C SER A 393 6.27 4.76 -5.57
N LEU A 394 7.18 4.35 -6.45
CA LEU A 394 6.82 3.58 -7.65
C LEU A 394 6.33 2.16 -7.33
N ILE A 395 6.87 1.52 -6.29
CA ILE A 395 6.37 0.23 -5.79
C ILE A 395 4.97 0.38 -5.21
N TYR A 396 4.74 1.42 -4.40
CA TYR A 396 3.43 1.70 -3.82
C TYR A 396 2.40 2.01 -4.91
N HIS A 397 2.75 2.88 -5.86
CA HIS A 397 1.89 3.22 -6.98
C HIS A 397 1.54 2.01 -7.85
N TYR A 398 2.53 1.17 -8.14
CA TYR A 398 2.33 -0.04 -8.91
C TYR A 398 1.26 -0.94 -8.27
N LYS A 399 1.41 -1.23 -6.96
CA LYS A 399 0.51 -2.13 -6.24
C LYS A 399 -0.90 -1.56 -6.07
N ASN A 400 -1.02 -0.28 -5.73
CA ASN A 400 -2.31 0.34 -5.37
C ASN A 400 -3.00 1.05 -6.55
N SER A 401 -2.44 0.98 -7.76
CA SER A 401 -3.06 1.63 -8.92
C SER A 401 -2.84 0.85 -10.21
N CYS A 402 -1.59 0.51 -10.54
CA CYS A 402 -1.31 -0.15 -11.82
C CYS A 402 -1.81 -1.60 -11.86
N ASP A 403 -1.55 -2.38 -10.81
CA ASP A 403 -1.93 -3.80 -10.72
C ASP A 403 -3.47 -3.96 -10.70
N GLU A 404 -4.16 -3.04 -10.03
CA GLU A 404 -5.63 -2.96 -10.00
C GLU A 404 -6.24 -2.32 -11.26
N LYS A 405 -5.42 -1.92 -12.24
CA LYS A 405 -5.85 -1.21 -13.46
C LYS A 405 -6.67 0.06 -13.20
N ASN A 406 -6.41 0.77 -12.10
CA ASN A 406 -7.16 1.93 -11.67
C ASN A 406 -6.69 3.24 -12.35
N CYS A 407 -6.46 3.20 -13.67
CA CYS A 407 -5.85 4.31 -14.41
C CYS A 407 -6.69 5.59 -14.41
N LEU A 408 -8.00 5.49 -14.25
CA LEU A 408 -8.89 6.65 -14.15
C LEU A 408 -8.75 7.40 -12.83
N SER A 409 -8.28 6.78 -11.75
CA SER A 409 -8.01 7.50 -10.50
C SER A 409 -6.52 7.72 -10.24
N CYS A 410 -5.66 7.22 -11.12
CA CYS A 410 -4.22 7.40 -11.05
C CYS A 410 -3.83 8.78 -11.60
N SER A 411 -2.95 9.49 -10.91
CA SER A 411 -2.51 10.83 -11.30
C SER A 411 -1.70 10.88 -12.61
N ILE A 412 -0.97 9.79 -12.94
CA ILE A 412 -0.30 9.63 -14.25
C ILE A 412 -1.34 9.39 -15.35
N GLY A 413 -2.26 8.44 -15.13
CA GLY A 413 -3.33 8.13 -16.08
C GLY A 413 -4.19 9.35 -16.39
N PHE A 414 -4.50 10.14 -15.36
CA PHE A 414 -5.18 11.42 -15.47
C PHE A 414 -4.50 12.39 -16.44
N LYS A 415 -3.20 12.65 -16.25
CA LYS A 415 -2.43 13.54 -17.15
C LYS A 415 -2.34 13.01 -18.57
N LEU A 416 -2.15 11.70 -18.74
CA LEU A 416 -2.08 11.05 -20.06
C LEU A 416 -3.38 11.16 -20.87
N LEU A 417 -4.53 11.12 -20.18
CA LEU A 417 -5.84 11.26 -20.80
C LEU A 417 -6.24 12.72 -21.04
N LYS A 418 -5.91 13.62 -20.11
CA LYS A 418 -6.34 15.03 -20.16
C LYS A 418 -5.52 15.91 -21.10
N GLU A 419 -4.19 15.75 -21.11
CA GLU A 419 -3.29 16.63 -21.88
C GLU A 419 -3.09 16.13 -23.33
N SER A 420 -4.18 15.69 -23.96
CA SER A 420 -4.22 15.06 -25.29
C SER A 420 -4.34 16.06 -26.43
#